data_AF-A0A973KL60-F1
#
_entry.id   AF-A0A973KL60-F1
#
_cell.length_a   1.000
_cell.length_b   1.000
_cell.length_c   1.000
_cell.angle_alpha   90.00
_cell.angle_beta   90.00
_cell.angle_gamma   90.00
#
_symmetry.space_group_name_H-M   'P 1'
#
loop_
_entity.id
_entity.type
_entity.pdbx_description
1 polymer ?
#
loop_
_entity_poly.entity_id
_entity_poly.type
_entity_poly.pdbx_seq_one_letter_code
_entity_poly.pdbx_strand_id
1 'polypeptide(L)' 'MTGHEDALERAKRYEGAAARYAKQALEGDAVAAQLAQTFASLALAARMQRMDWRMRVLGDQFGDMKASMDLLRRKLPDR' A
#
# COMPACT_ATOMS: atom_id res chain seq x y z
N MET A 1 -14.57 -3.37 7.12
CA MET A 1 -13.39 -3.12 6.27
C MET A 1 -12.17 -3.34 7.13
N THR A 2 -11.19 -4.09 6.63
CA THR A 2 -9.89 -4.21 7.27
C THR A 2 -9.09 -2.94 7.00
N GLY A 3 -8.21 -2.51 7.93
CA GLY A 3 -7.50 -1.23 7.81
C GLY A 3 -6.63 -1.07 6.54
N HIS A 4 -6.35 -2.15 5.81
CA HIS A 4 -5.62 -2.12 4.53
C HIS A 4 -6.53 -1.86 3.30
N GLU A 5 -7.79 -2.30 3.33
CA GLU A 5 -8.79 -1.88 2.33
C GLU A 5 -9.08 -0.38 2.47
N ASP A 6 -9.12 0.10 3.71
CA ASP A 6 -9.21 1.52 4.04
C ASP A 6 -7.98 2.31 3.57
N ALA A 7 -6.80 1.70 3.51
CA ALA A 7 -5.59 2.37 2.99
C ALA A 7 -5.67 2.62 1.48
N LEU A 8 -6.22 1.68 0.71
CA LEU A 8 -6.39 1.84 -0.73
C LEU A 8 -7.45 2.89 -1.07
N GLU A 9 -8.57 2.90 -0.35
CA GLU A 9 -9.60 3.90 -0.57
C GLU A 9 -9.19 5.30 -0.10
N ARG A 10 -8.44 5.41 1.00
CA ARG A 10 -7.81 6.68 1.38
C ARG A 10 -6.83 7.16 0.32
N ALA A 11 -6.01 6.29 -0.25
CA ALA A 11 -5.09 6.66 -1.33
C ALA A 11 -5.84 7.27 -2.52
N LYS A 12 -6.90 6.60 -3.01
CA LYS A 12 -7.72 7.11 -4.13
C LYS A 12 -8.36 8.46 -3.83
N ARG A 13 -8.88 8.65 -2.60
CA ARG A 13 -9.47 9.92 -2.19
C ARG A 13 -8.44 11.05 -2.20
N TYR A 14 -7.23 10.79 -1.68
CA TYR A 14 -6.15 11.77 -1.70
C TYR A 14 -5.66 12.08 -3.11
N GLU A 15 -5.61 11.09 -4.01
CA GLU A 15 -5.31 11.35 -5.43
C GLU A 15 -6.35 12.24 -6.10
N GLY A 16 -7.63 11.98 -5.84
CA GLY A 16 -8.72 12.82 -6.35
C GLY A 16 -8.60 14.26 -5.85
N ALA A 17 -8.27 14.45 -4.57
CA ALA A 17 -8.02 15.78 -4.00
C ALA A 17 -6.78 16.43 -4.63
N ALA A 18 -5.67 15.71 -4.75
CA ALA A 18 -4.44 16.20 -5.37
C ALA A 18 -4.68 16.67 -6.81
N ALA A 19 -5.41 15.91 -7.61
CA ALA A 19 -5.75 16.27 -8.98
C ALA A 19 -6.63 17.53 -9.06
N ARG A 20 -7.58 17.68 -8.13
CA ARG A 20 -8.44 18.88 -8.05
C ARG A 20 -7.64 20.13 -7.71
N TYR A 21 -6.79 20.06 -6.70
CA TYR A 21 -5.94 21.18 -6.32
C TYR A 21 -4.87 21.48 -7.37
N ALA A 22 -4.33 20.47 -8.06
CA ALA A 22 -3.42 20.68 -9.18
C ALA A 22 -4.09 21.46 -10.31
N LYS A 23 -5.37 21.17 -10.61
CA LYS A 23 -6.14 21.95 -11.58
C LYS A 23 -6.32 23.40 -11.14
N GLN A 24 -6.67 23.64 -9.87
CA GLN A 24 -6.81 25.00 -9.33
C GLN A 24 -5.49 25.76 -9.33
N ALA A 25 -4.36 25.08 -9.11
CA ALA A 25 -3.03 25.67 -9.20
C ALA A 25 -2.70 26.14 -10.61
N LEU A 26 -3.09 25.37 -11.64
CA LEU A 26 -2.96 25.76 -13.04
C LEU A 26 -3.83 26.97 -13.41
N GLU A 27 -4.93 27.18 -12.68
CA GLU A 27 -5.83 28.33 -12.83
C GLU A 27 -5.30 29.58 -12.09
N GLY A 28 -4.13 29.50 -11.43
CA GLY A 28 -3.44 30.62 -10.79
C GLY A 28 -3.52 30.66 -9.27
N ASP A 29 -4.12 29.65 -8.62
CA ASP A 29 -4.16 29.55 -7.16
C ASP A 29 -2.84 28.97 -6.62
N ALA A 30 -1.97 29.85 -6.11
CA ALA A 30 -0.67 29.46 -5.54
C ALA A 30 -0.80 28.57 -4.29
N VAL A 31 -1.88 28.67 -3.51
CA VAL A 31 -2.11 27.84 -2.32
C VAL A 31 -2.52 26.43 -2.73
N ALA A 32 -3.24 26.31 -3.84
CA ALA A 32 -3.65 25.02 -4.39
C ALA A 32 -2.45 24.15 -4.82
N ALA A 33 -1.33 24.74 -5.23
CA ALA A 33 -0.11 23.98 -5.56
C ALA A 33 0.44 23.23 -4.33
N GLN A 34 0.53 23.90 -3.19
CA GLN A 34 0.99 23.32 -1.92
C GLN A 34 0.03 22.21 -1.45
N LEU A 35 -1.28 22.43 -1.60
CA LEU A 35 -2.30 21.45 -1.24
C LEU A 35 -2.24 20.22 -2.16
N ALA A 36 -2.09 20.42 -3.46
CA ALA A 36 -1.93 19.33 -4.42
C ALA A 36 -0.75 18.43 -4.06
N GLN A 37 0.40 19.03 -3.74
CA GLN A 37 1.59 18.29 -3.35
C GLN A 37 1.40 17.55 -2.03
N THR A 38 0.75 18.19 -1.05
CA THR A 38 0.43 17.56 0.25
C THR A 38 -0.45 16.33 0.07
N PHE A 39 -1.53 16.44 -0.70
CA PHE A 39 -2.43 15.31 -0.96
C PHE A 39 -1.76 14.21 -1.80
N ALA A 40 -0.86 14.56 -2.72
CA ALA A 40 -0.05 13.57 -3.44
C ALA A 40 0.87 12.79 -2.48
N SER A 41 1.51 13.45 -1.52
CA SER A 41 2.33 12.79 -0.49
C SER A 41 1.49 11.87 0.41
N LEU A 42 0.27 12.27 0.78
CA LEU A 42 -0.64 11.44 1.57
C LEU A 42 -1.11 10.21 0.78
N ALA A 43 -1.40 10.36 -0.52
CA ALA A 43 -1.73 9.23 -1.38
C ALA A 43 -0.58 8.22 -1.48
N LEU A 44 0.67 8.71 -1.59
CA LEU A 44 1.86 7.87 -1.62
C LEU A 44 2.05 7.12 -0.29
N ALA A 45 1.92 7.81 0.84
CA ALA A 45 2.03 7.20 2.17
C ALA A 45 0.99 6.08 2.38
N ALA A 46 -0.26 6.31 1.97
CA ALA A 46 -1.32 5.31 2.06
C ALA A 46 -1.03 4.07 1.18
N ARG A 47 -0.41 4.26 0.00
CA ARG A 47 0.05 3.13 -0.84
C ARG A 47 1.20 2.36 -0.22
N MET A 48 2.17 3.05 0.38
CA MET A 48 3.30 2.40 1.07
C MET A 48 2.80 1.55 2.25
N GLN A 49 1.86 2.07 3.05
CA GLN A 49 1.23 1.28 4.13
C GLN A 49 0.60 -0.03 3.61
N ARG A 50 -0.06 0.02 2.44
CA ARG A 50 -0.61 -1.18 1.81
C ARG A 50 0.48 -2.13 1.32
N MET A 51 1.55 -1.62 0.72
CA MET A 51 2.67 -2.46 0.28
C MET A 51 3.36 -3.15 1.46
N ASP A 52 3.60 -2.42 2.55
CA ASP A 52 4.20 -2.98 3.77
C ASP A 52 3.34 -4.10 4.36
N TRP A 53 2.03 -3.89 4.41
CA TRP A 53 1.10 -4.94 4.82
C TRP A 53 1.18 -6.17 3.91
N ARG A 54 1.17 -5.96 2.58
CA ARG A 54 1.26 -7.05 1.60
C ARG A 54 2.57 -7.83 1.73
N MET A 55 3.68 -7.14 1.98
CA MET A 55 4.98 -7.78 2.17
C MET A 55 5.00 -8.65 3.44
N ARG A 56 4.36 -8.21 4.52
CA ARG A 56 4.23 -9.02 5.74
C ARG A 56 3.41 -10.29 5.48
N VAL A 57 2.23 -10.16 4.87
CA VAL A 57 1.38 -11.31 4.56
C VAL A 57 2.10 -12.33 3.66
N LEU A 58 2.81 -11.85 2.64
CA LEU A 58 3.62 -12.73 1.79
C LEU A 58 4.73 -13.41 2.59
N GLY A 59 5.42 -12.68 3.47
CA GLY A 59 6.43 -13.23 4.37
C GLY A 59 5.89 -14.35 5.26
N ASP A 60 4.72 -14.13 5.87
CA ASP A 60 4.04 -15.13 6.71
C ASP A 60 3.68 -16.37 5.89
N GLN A 61 3.10 -16.20 4.70
CA GLN A 61 2.77 -17.30 3.79
C GLN A 61 4.00 -18.10 3.35
N PHE A 62 5.12 -17.42 3.06
CA PHE A 62 6.38 -18.10 2.75
C PHE A 62 6.92 -18.89 3.96
N GLY A 63 6.77 -18.35 5.17
CA GLY A 63 7.10 -19.03 6.42
C GLY A 63 6.31 -20.33 6.59
N ASP A 64 4.98 -20.25 6.43
CA ASP A 64 4.08 -21.40 6.55
C ASP A 64 4.37 -22.47 5.48
N MET A 65 4.65 -22.05 4.24
CA MET A 65 5.01 -22.96 3.15
C MET A 65 6.33 -23.67 3.46
N LYS A 66 7.33 -22.95 3.95
CA LYS A 66 8.63 -23.53 4.34
C LYS A 66 8.47 -24.55 5.47
N ALA A 67 7.71 -24.22 6.51
CA ALA A 67 7.44 -25.15 7.61
C ALA A 67 6.76 -26.43 7.11
N SER A 68 5.79 -26.29 6.19
CA SER A 68 5.10 -27.42 5.57
C SER A 68 6.04 -28.30 4.74
N MET A 69 6.94 -27.68 3.96
CA MET A 69 7.96 -28.40 3.20
C MET A 69 8.97 -29.12 4.09
N ASP A 70 9.41 -28.50 5.19
CA ASP A 70 10.31 -29.11 6.16
C ASP A 70 9.67 -30.32 6.84
N LEU A 71 8.38 -30.22 7.19
CA LEU A 71 7.60 -31.35 7.73
C LEU A 71 7.47 -32.48 6.71
N LEU A 72 7.22 -32.16 5.44
CA LEU A 72 7.13 -33.16 4.37
C LEU A 72 8.47 -33.86 4.17
N ARG A 73 9.58 -33.11 4.13
CA ARG A 73 10.93 -33.66 4.01
C ARG A 73 11.29 -34.59 5.16
N ARG A 74 10.93 -34.23 6.40
CA ARG A 74 11.15 -35.09 7.58
C ARG A 74 10.34 -36.38 7.55
N LYS A 75 9.19 -36.39 6.86
CA LYS A 75 8.31 -37.55 6.75
C LYS A 75 8.64 -38.44 5.56
N LEU A 76 9.39 -37.95 4.57
CA LEU A 76 9.92 -38.81 3.52
C LEU A 76 11.18 -39.52 4.04
N PRO A 77 11.27 -40.86 3.94
CA PRO A 77 12.50 -41.57 4.24
C PRO A 77 13.58 -41.17 3.22
N ASP A 78 14.80 -40.91 3.71
CA ASP A 78 15.98 -40.76 2.85
C ASP A 78 16.07 -42.02 1.97
N ARG A 79 15.98 -41.82 0.66
CA ARG A 79 16.17 -42.88 -0.34
C ARG A 79 17.65 -43.12 -0.58
#